data_AF-E3MT48-F1
#
_entry.id   AF-E3MT48-F1
#
_cell.length_a   1.000
_cell.length_b   1.000
_cell.length_c   1.000
_cell.angle_alpha   90.00
_cell.angle_beta   90.00
_cell.angle_gamma   90.00
#
_symmetry.space_group_name_H-M   'P 1'
#
loop_
_entity.id
_entity.type
_entity.pdbx_description
1 polymer ?
#
loop_
_entity_poly.entity_id
_entity_poly.type
_entity_poly.pdbx_seq_one_letter_code
_entity_poly.pdbx_strand_id
1 'polypeptide(L)'
;MSVTETLIAMGFPEEAAKAAAGNNRNLDQALNYIENDGVGFENEGESSSGASSSSTVAAEAASPENRAIPAVAAGFKCEDCGAFLSNDDEMVRHAGQTKHGNFSQCDQPDIDDSREPLFQLPPMTEEEKVAKAKEICDKIQKARDLKDKKKTEEEKQELMERREEKTAMLSLREEAREREIKEAAAQLRRQKVEDEAAREKIREQIRLDREERKAKLTPMPPKVAKVEVAAPVRDHSSTTLQIRLLDGKMVRQEFKTVEPLVMVRAWIETNQPVGSSFSLMTPFPRREFSDDDMGTTLGELKLVPTANIVVINRGVPAVAAPEEAVPAEPTNEPAAQ
;
A
#
# COMPACT_ATOMS: atom_id res chain seq x y z
N MET A 1 3.25 9.55 2.41
CA MET A 1 1.91 10.13 2.24
C MET A 1 1.10 9.70 3.43
N SER A 2 0.75 10.63 4.30
CA SER A 2 -0.21 10.34 5.38
C SER A 2 -1.62 10.11 4.80
N VAL A 3 -2.48 9.38 5.51
CA VAL A 3 -3.88 9.19 5.09
C VAL A 3 -4.58 10.55 4.94
N THR A 4 -4.24 11.51 5.81
CA THR A 4 -4.69 12.91 5.73
C THR A 4 -4.26 13.58 4.42
N GLU A 5 -2.99 13.49 4.03
CA GLU A 5 -2.49 14.07 2.77
C GLU A 5 -3.17 13.45 1.55
N THR A 6 -3.46 12.15 1.62
CA THR A 6 -4.10 11.42 0.52
C THR A 6 -5.55 11.86 0.35
N LEU A 7 -6.29 12.05 1.44
CA LEU A 7 -7.67 12.55 1.41
C LEU A 7 -7.75 14.02 0.96
N ILE A 8 -6.80 14.86 1.37
CA ILE A 8 -6.69 16.24 0.88
C ILE A 8 -6.41 16.25 -0.63
N ALA A 9 -5.54 15.36 -1.12
CA ALA A 9 -5.27 15.20 -2.55
C ALA A 9 -6.49 14.70 -3.34
N MET A 10 -7.40 13.95 -2.71
CA MET A 10 -8.68 13.54 -3.29
C MET A 10 -9.76 14.63 -3.27
N GLY A 11 -9.47 15.80 -2.69
CA GLY A 11 -10.37 16.96 -2.68
C GLY A 11 -11.29 17.06 -1.47
N PHE A 12 -11.05 16.28 -0.41
CA PHE A 12 -11.81 16.39 0.85
C PHE A 12 -11.32 17.58 1.69
N PRO A 13 -12.22 18.26 2.43
CA PRO A 13 -11.83 19.38 3.29
C PRO A 13 -10.88 18.91 4.41
N GLU A 14 -9.91 19.76 4.75
CA GLU A 14 -8.80 19.40 5.66
C GLU A 14 -9.28 18.94 7.05
N GLU A 15 -10.36 19.54 7.56
CA GLU A 15 -10.96 19.18 8.86
C GLU A 15 -11.59 17.77 8.83
N ALA A 16 -12.31 17.44 7.76
CA ALA A 16 -12.90 16.11 7.58
C ALA A 16 -11.83 15.05 7.34
N ALA A 17 -10.79 15.37 6.55
CA ALA A 17 -9.65 14.48 6.33
C ALA A 17 -8.90 14.14 7.62
N LYS A 18 -8.73 15.12 8.52
CA LYS A 18 -8.11 14.90 9.84
C LYS A 18 -9.01 14.10 10.79
N ALA A 19 -10.31 14.38 10.82
CA ALA A 19 -11.26 13.61 11.63
C ALA A 19 -11.37 12.15 11.14
N ALA A 20 -11.36 11.95 9.82
CA ALA A 20 -11.42 10.65 9.18
C ALA A 20 -10.15 9.81 9.40
N ALA A 21 -8.98 10.44 9.39
CA ALA A 21 -7.70 9.79 9.68
C ALA A 21 -7.43 9.61 11.20
N GLY A 22 -8.29 10.14 12.07
CA GLY A 22 -8.22 9.93 13.51
C GLY A 22 -8.22 8.44 13.87
N ASN A 23 -7.67 8.09 15.05
CA ASN A 23 -7.62 6.71 15.54
C ASN A 23 -6.83 5.71 14.66
N ASN A 24 -5.82 6.16 13.90
CA ASN A 24 -4.97 5.33 13.04
C ASN A 24 -5.76 4.52 11.98
N ARG A 25 -6.84 5.11 11.46
CA ARG A 25 -7.67 4.48 10.42
C ARG A 25 -6.91 4.34 9.11
N ASN A 26 -7.10 3.21 8.44
CA ASN A 26 -6.62 3.02 7.06
C ASN A 26 -7.42 3.89 6.08
N LEU A 27 -6.91 4.13 4.87
CA LEU A 27 -7.56 4.99 3.86
C LEU A 27 -9.03 4.60 3.62
N ASP A 28 -9.33 3.31 3.48
CA ASP A 28 -10.69 2.82 3.25
C ASP A 28 -11.62 3.05 4.45
N GLN A 29 -11.08 2.97 5.68
CA GLN A 29 -11.82 3.25 6.91
C GLN A 29 -12.10 4.75 7.07
N ALA A 30 -11.14 5.58 6.65
CA ALA A 30 -11.29 7.02 6.65
C ALA A 30 -12.32 7.48 5.60
N LEU A 31 -12.35 6.86 4.41
CA LEU A 31 -13.39 7.11 3.39
C LEU A 31 -14.79 6.71 3.87
N ASN A 32 -14.92 5.54 4.51
CA ASN A 32 -16.21 5.11 5.11
C ASN A 32 -16.70 6.06 6.21
N TYR A 33 -15.78 6.63 6.99
CA TYR A 33 -16.14 7.62 8.01
C TYR A 33 -16.69 8.91 7.40
N ILE A 34 -16.16 9.33 6.25
CA ILE A 34 -16.63 10.50 5.51
C ILE A 34 -17.98 10.21 4.84
N GLU A 35 -18.14 9.02 4.26
CA GLU A 35 -19.37 8.59 3.58
C GLU A 35 -20.58 8.47 4.53
N ASN A 36 -20.34 8.15 5.80
CA ASN A 36 -21.36 8.05 6.84
C ASN A 36 -21.54 9.34 7.67
N ASP A 37 -21.12 10.51 7.17
CA ASP A 37 -21.24 11.82 7.85
C ASP A 37 -20.61 11.87 9.26
N GLY A 38 -19.57 11.07 9.51
CA GLY A 38 -18.96 10.93 10.83
C GLY A 38 -19.77 10.09 11.83
N VAL A 39 -20.89 9.50 11.40
CA VAL A 39 -21.70 8.56 12.18
C VAL A 39 -21.19 7.14 11.91
N GLY A 40 -20.14 6.75 12.63
CA GLY A 40 -19.48 5.45 12.40
C GLY A 40 -18.84 4.85 13.63
N PHE A 41 -19.54 3.86 14.20
CA PHE A 41 -19.16 2.76 15.09
C PHE A 41 -17.83 2.89 15.84
N GLU A 42 -17.93 3.00 17.16
CA GLU A 42 -16.82 2.92 18.11
C GLU A 42 -16.15 1.55 17.95
N ASN A 43 -14.98 1.52 17.35
CA ASN A 43 -14.15 0.32 17.28
C ASN A 43 -13.32 0.24 18.55
N GLU A 44 -13.84 -0.44 19.58
CA GLU A 44 -13.00 -1.00 20.64
C GLU A 44 -12.07 -2.05 20.02
N GLY A 45 -10.78 -1.92 20.33
CA GLY A 45 -9.73 -2.57 19.57
C GLY A 45 -9.60 -4.09 19.77
N GLU A 46 -8.66 -4.59 18.97
CA GLU A 46 -7.86 -5.79 19.17
C GLU A 46 -8.22 -7.02 18.33
N SER A 47 -7.12 -7.70 17.98
CA SER A 47 -7.01 -8.83 17.07
C SER A 47 -7.95 -9.98 17.38
N SER A 48 -8.26 -10.72 16.31
CA SER A 48 -8.56 -12.17 16.25
C SER A 48 -9.97 -12.54 15.79
N SER A 49 -9.96 -13.39 14.75
CA SER A 49 -10.87 -14.51 14.47
C SER A 49 -12.36 -14.40 14.81
N GLY A 50 -13.19 -14.59 13.78
CA GLY A 50 -14.47 -15.30 13.95
C GLY A 50 -15.63 -14.72 13.16
N ALA A 51 -15.98 -15.44 12.10
CA ALA A 51 -17.32 -15.72 11.58
C ALA A 51 -18.52 -14.81 11.95
N SER A 52 -19.22 -14.47 10.85
CA SER A 52 -20.69 -14.49 10.68
C SER A 52 -21.53 -13.30 11.12
N SER A 53 -22.27 -12.79 10.13
CA SER A 53 -23.74 -12.60 10.10
C SER A 53 -24.39 -11.80 11.24
N SER A 54 -25.30 -10.86 11.07
CA SER A 54 -25.99 -10.24 9.94
C SER A 54 -26.71 -9.04 10.58
N SER A 55 -26.85 -7.95 9.83
CA SER A 55 -27.96 -7.00 9.79
C SER A 55 -28.75 -6.66 11.06
N THR A 56 -28.84 -5.37 11.37
CA THR A 56 -30.09 -4.65 11.72
C THR A 56 -29.80 -3.16 11.52
N VAL A 57 -30.68 -2.26 11.11
CA VAL A 57 -32.10 -2.21 10.76
C VAL A 57 -32.31 -0.86 10.07
N ALA A 58 -33.30 -0.75 9.20
CA ALA A 58 -34.28 0.34 9.27
C ALA A 58 -35.24 0.24 8.09
N ALA A 59 -36.49 -0.10 8.38
CA ALA A 59 -37.60 0.45 7.63
C ALA A 59 -38.79 0.59 8.58
N GLU A 60 -39.19 1.85 8.69
CA GLU A 60 -40.40 2.40 9.25
C GLU A 60 -41.66 1.78 8.65
N ALA A 61 -42.72 1.57 9.46
CA ALA A 61 -44.09 1.99 9.16
C ALA A 61 -45.14 1.28 10.06
N ALA A 62 -46.04 2.12 10.56
CA ALA A 62 -47.49 1.90 10.66
C ALA A 62 -48.04 0.76 11.54
N SER A 63 -48.74 1.19 12.60
CA SER A 63 -49.85 0.45 13.22
C SER A 63 -50.89 0.06 12.16
N PRO A 64 -51.47 -1.16 12.23
CA PRO A 64 -52.88 -1.22 12.62
C PRO A 64 -53.27 -2.45 13.47
N GLU A 65 -54.17 -2.18 14.40
CA GLU A 65 -55.40 -2.94 14.67
C GLU A 65 -55.33 -4.44 15.03
N ASN A 66 -55.58 -4.68 16.32
CA ASN A 66 -56.53 -5.65 16.87
C ASN A 66 -56.83 -6.90 16.01
N ARG A 67 -56.14 -7.99 16.29
CA ARG A 67 -56.56 -9.33 15.90
C ARG A 67 -56.86 -10.14 17.14
N ALA A 68 -58.12 -10.09 17.56
CA ALA A 68 -58.69 -11.04 18.50
C ALA A 68 -58.56 -12.46 17.93
N ILE A 69 -57.79 -13.33 18.60
CA ILE A 69 -57.91 -14.79 18.49
C ILE A 69 -57.77 -15.38 19.91
N PRO A 70 -58.73 -16.22 20.35
CA PRO A 70 -58.81 -16.73 21.70
C PRO A 70 -57.97 -18.00 21.86
N ALA A 71 -57.21 -18.09 22.95
CA ALA A 71 -56.76 -19.36 23.53
C ALA A 71 -56.30 -19.08 24.96
N VAL A 72 -57.16 -19.40 25.94
CA VAL A 72 -56.88 -19.73 27.34
C VAL A 72 -55.47 -19.33 27.81
N ALA A 73 -55.26 -18.03 28.06
CA ALA A 73 -53.94 -17.51 28.41
C ALA A 73 -53.74 -17.57 29.92
N ALA A 74 -52.92 -18.52 30.33
CA ALA A 74 -52.26 -18.52 31.63
C ALA A 74 -51.49 -17.20 31.81
N GLY A 75 -51.99 -16.29 32.65
CA GLY A 75 -51.25 -15.07 32.98
C GLY A 75 -50.26 -15.32 34.12
N PHE A 76 -49.31 -14.41 34.31
CA PHE A 76 -48.34 -14.50 35.41
C PHE A 76 -48.51 -13.34 36.37
N LYS A 77 -48.55 -13.62 37.66
CA LYS A 77 -48.58 -12.59 38.70
C LYS A 77 -47.20 -12.49 39.35
N CYS A 78 -46.64 -11.29 39.40
CA CYS A 78 -45.45 -11.01 40.18
C CYS A 78 -45.81 -10.97 41.68
N GLU A 79 -45.21 -11.82 42.51
CA GLU A 79 -45.48 -11.86 43.94
C GLU A 79 -44.81 -10.71 44.70
N ASP A 80 -43.75 -10.14 44.13
CA ASP A 80 -42.98 -9.05 44.75
C ASP A 80 -43.70 -7.70 44.65
N CYS A 81 -44.52 -7.48 43.60
CA CYS A 81 -45.25 -6.22 43.40
C CYS A 81 -46.73 -6.37 43.03
N GLY A 82 -47.25 -7.60 42.93
CA GLY A 82 -48.66 -7.89 42.66
C GLY A 82 -49.14 -7.61 41.23
N ALA A 83 -48.26 -7.25 40.30
CA ALA A 83 -48.62 -6.93 38.92
C ALA A 83 -48.98 -8.19 38.13
N PHE A 84 -50.09 -8.14 37.39
CA PHE A 84 -50.51 -9.20 36.48
C PHE A 84 -49.94 -8.96 35.08
N LEU A 85 -49.37 -10.00 34.49
CA LEU A 85 -48.66 -10.01 33.23
C LEU A 85 -49.40 -10.97 32.31
N SER A 86 -49.84 -10.48 31.17
CA SER A 86 -50.79 -11.21 30.32
C SER A 86 -50.12 -12.28 29.47
N ASN A 87 -48.81 -12.14 29.21
CA ASN A 87 -48.02 -13.05 28.39
C ASN A 87 -46.59 -13.19 28.95
N ASP A 88 -45.88 -14.25 28.56
CA ASP A 88 -44.46 -14.48 28.88
C ASP A 88 -43.57 -13.27 28.55
N ASP A 89 -43.83 -12.58 27.43
CA ASP A 89 -43.06 -11.40 27.02
C ASP A 89 -43.19 -10.23 28.01
N GLU A 90 -44.35 -10.07 28.65
CA GLU A 90 -44.53 -9.07 29.72
C GLU A 90 -43.82 -9.49 31.00
N MET A 91 -43.75 -10.80 31.31
CA MET A 91 -42.98 -11.32 32.44
C MET A 91 -41.48 -11.03 32.28
N VAL A 92 -40.90 -11.31 31.11
CA VAL A 92 -39.48 -11.06 30.84
C VAL A 92 -39.17 -9.57 30.91
N ARG A 93 -40.06 -8.72 30.37
CA ARG A 93 -39.90 -7.27 30.44
C ARG A 93 -40.02 -6.74 31.88
N HIS A 94 -40.94 -7.29 32.67
CA HIS A 94 -41.09 -6.94 34.07
C HIS A 94 -39.86 -7.36 34.88
N ALA A 95 -39.38 -8.60 34.73
CA ALA A 95 -38.18 -9.09 35.39
C ALA A 95 -36.94 -8.22 35.10
N GLY A 96 -36.79 -7.78 33.84
CA GLY A 96 -35.70 -6.88 33.45
C GLY A 96 -35.81 -5.46 34.02
N GLN A 97 -37.03 -4.93 34.18
CA GLN A 97 -37.26 -3.57 34.66
C GLN A 97 -37.30 -3.46 36.18
N THR A 98 -37.91 -4.43 36.87
CA THR A 98 -38.14 -4.39 38.32
C THR A 98 -37.17 -5.26 39.10
N LYS A 99 -36.39 -6.12 38.42
CA LYS A 99 -35.52 -7.13 39.04
C LYS A 99 -36.27 -8.10 39.97
N HIS A 100 -37.58 -8.20 39.81
CA HIS A 100 -38.42 -9.17 40.50
C HIS A 100 -38.35 -10.51 39.75
N GLY A 101 -38.18 -11.59 40.51
CA GLY A 101 -37.95 -12.93 39.96
C GLY A 101 -39.04 -13.93 40.32
N ASN A 102 -39.98 -13.55 41.19
CA ASN A 102 -40.96 -14.46 41.75
C ASN A 102 -42.31 -14.29 41.04
N PHE A 103 -42.52 -15.06 39.97
CA PHE A 103 -43.75 -15.05 39.17
C PHE A 103 -44.54 -16.35 39.36
N SER A 104 -45.83 -16.21 39.65
CA SER A 104 -46.76 -17.32 39.82
C SER A 104 -47.73 -17.38 38.63
N GLN A 105 -47.83 -18.54 37.99
CA GLN A 105 -48.75 -18.77 36.87
C GLN A 105 -50.18 -18.83 37.41
N CYS A 106 -50.99 -17.81 37.10
CA CYS A 106 -52.40 -17.74 37.45
C CYS A 106 -53.24 -18.02 36.20
N ASP A 107 -53.78 -19.23 36.15
CA ASP A 107 -54.80 -19.64 35.17
C ASP A 107 -56.19 -19.14 35.59
N GLN A 108 -56.35 -17.88 35.99
CA GLN A 108 -57.68 -17.36 36.30
C GLN A 108 -57.75 -15.83 36.28
N PRO A 109 -58.51 -15.24 35.34
CA PRO A 109 -59.36 -14.13 35.74
C PRO A 109 -60.48 -14.73 36.61
N ASP A 110 -60.59 -14.28 37.86
CA ASP A 110 -61.77 -14.47 38.69
C ASP A 110 -62.97 -13.78 38.00
N ILE A 111 -63.56 -14.49 37.04
CA ILE A 111 -64.87 -14.20 36.49
C ILE A 111 -65.84 -14.98 37.37
N ASP A 112 -66.50 -14.22 38.26
CA ASP A 112 -67.80 -14.48 38.88
C ASP A 112 -68.46 -15.81 38.50
N ASP A 113 -68.64 -16.63 39.54
CA ASP A 113 -69.20 -17.98 39.64
C ASP A 113 -70.71 -18.02 39.30
N SER A 114 -71.12 -17.37 38.20
CA SER A 114 -72.52 -17.15 37.82
C SER A 114 -72.81 -17.40 36.34
N ARG A 115 -71.94 -18.09 35.58
CA ARG A 115 -72.24 -18.47 34.19
C ARG A 115 -72.51 -19.97 34.06
N GLU A 116 -73.77 -20.26 33.75
CA GLU A 116 -74.32 -21.60 33.54
C GLU A 116 -73.46 -22.52 32.65
N PRO A 117 -73.46 -23.84 32.92
CA PRO A 117 -72.72 -24.83 32.15
C PRO A 117 -73.40 -25.05 30.80
N LEU A 118 -73.06 -24.22 29.81
CA LEU A 118 -73.54 -24.40 28.44
C LEU A 118 -72.77 -25.54 27.77
N PHE A 119 -73.48 -26.67 27.66
CA PHE A 119 -73.41 -27.58 26.52
C PHE A 119 -72.20 -28.51 26.48
N GLN A 120 -72.29 -29.60 27.28
CA GLN A 120 -71.52 -30.82 27.05
C GLN A 120 -71.86 -31.38 25.66
N LEU A 121 -71.02 -31.05 24.68
CA LEU A 121 -70.94 -31.81 23.44
C LEU A 121 -70.66 -33.27 23.77
N PRO A 122 -71.31 -34.23 23.08
CA PRO A 122 -71.10 -35.65 23.34
C PRO A 122 -69.61 -35.98 23.22
N PRO A 123 -69.05 -36.80 24.13
CA PRO A 123 -67.66 -37.19 24.06
C PRO A 123 -67.45 -37.91 22.73
N MET A 124 -66.66 -37.32 21.83
CA MET A 124 -66.14 -38.03 20.66
C MET A 124 -65.60 -39.37 21.16
N THR A 125 -65.95 -40.46 20.49
CA THR A 125 -65.50 -41.80 20.86
C THR A 125 -63.96 -41.82 20.87
N GLU A 126 -63.37 -42.56 21.80
CA GLU A 126 -61.91 -42.60 21.99
C GLU A 126 -61.18 -43.01 20.68
N GLU A 127 -61.83 -43.76 19.81
CA GLU A 127 -61.32 -44.16 18.50
C GLU A 127 -61.23 -43.01 17.48
N GLU A 128 -62.20 -42.09 17.46
CA GLU A 128 -62.20 -40.93 16.57
C GLU A 128 -61.16 -39.88 16.99
N LYS A 129 -60.89 -39.76 18.30
CA LYS A 129 -59.81 -38.90 18.83
C LYS A 129 -58.44 -39.43 18.42
N VAL A 130 -58.23 -40.74 18.47
CA VAL A 130 -56.98 -41.39 18.04
C VAL A 130 -56.78 -41.26 16.52
N ALA A 131 -57.85 -41.38 15.73
CA ALA A 131 -57.78 -41.17 14.28
C ALA A 131 -57.38 -39.72 13.92
N LYS A 132 -58.04 -38.72 14.54
CA LYS A 132 -57.71 -37.31 14.34
C LYS A 132 -56.29 -36.97 14.83
N ALA A 133 -55.84 -37.57 15.93
CA ALA A 133 -54.46 -37.39 16.41
C ALA A 133 -53.42 -37.90 15.40
N LYS A 134 -53.65 -39.07 14.79
CA LYS A 134 -52.77 -39.61 13.73
C LYS A 134 -52.72 -38.71 12.50
N GLU A 135 -53.88 -38.24 12.03
CA GLU A 135 -53.93 -37.29 10.90
C GLU A 135 -53.21 -35.97 11.18
N ILE A 136 -53.29 -35.47 12.42
CA ILE A 136 -52.57 -34.28 12.85
C ILE A 136 -51.06 -34.54 12.89
N CYS A 137 -50.63 -35.68 13.46
CA CYS A 137 -49.22 -36.09 13.46
C CYS A 137 -48.66 -36.23 12.03
N ASP A 138 -49.39 -36.85 11.11
CA ASP A 138 -48.98 -37.03 9.71
C ASP A 138 -48.86 -35.68 8.97
N LYS A 139 -49.78 -34.74 9.24
CA LYS A 139 -49.70 -33.38 8.69
C LYS A 139 -48.50 -32.61 9.25
N ILE A 140 -48.19 -32.76 10.54
CA ILE A 140 -47.02 -32.14 11.17
C ILE A 140 -45.72 -32.73 10.61
N GLN A 141 -45.65 -34.06 10.44
CA GLN A 141 -44.48 -34.71 9.84
C GLN A 141 -44.25 -34.25 8.40
N LYS A 142 -45.28 -34.24 7.56
CA LYS A 142 -45.18 -33.73 6.17
C LYS A 142 -44.77 -32.26 6.11
N ALA A 143 -45.28 -31.43 7.02
CA ALA A 143 -44.90 -30.02 7.11
C ALA A 143 -43.42 -29.84 7.51
N ARG A 144 -42.91 -30.67 8.44
CA ARG A 144 -41.48 -30.68 8.83
C ARG A 144 -40.59 -31.13 7.67
N ASP A 145 -40.93 -32.23 7.01
CA ASP A 145 -40.15 -32.76 5.88
C ASP A 145 -40.06 -31.78 4.71
N LEU A 146 -41.15 -31.05 4.42
CA LEU A 146 -41.15 -30.00 3.40
C LEU A 146 -40.27 -28.81 3.81
N LYS A 147 -40.26 -28.43 5.10
CA LYS A 147 -39.43 -27.34 5.60
C LYS A 147 -37.94 -27.73 5.56
N ASP A 148 -37.60 -28.96 5.93
CA ASP A 148 -36.22 -29.44 5.91
C ASP A 148 -35.70 -29.58 4.48
N LYS A 149 -36.51 -30.09 3.54
CA LYS A 149 -36.15 -30.12 2.11
C LYS A 149 -35.87 -28.73 1.56
N LYS A 150 -36.72 -27.74 1.85
CA LYS A 150 -36.52 -26.35 1.42
C LYS A 150 -35.22 -25.76 1.97
N LYS A 151 -34.95 -25.93 3.27
CA LYS A 151 -33.70 -25.50 3.88
C LYS A 151 -32.47 -26.13 3.23
N THR A 152 -32.49 -27.44 2.97
CA THR A 152 -31.35 -28.10 2.31
C THR A 152 -31.17 -27.67 0.85
N GLU A 153 -32.23 -27.21 0.18
CA GLU A 153 -32.15 -26.70 -1.18
C GLU A 153 -31.64 -25.27 -1.21
N GLU A 154 -32.10 -24.41 -0.29
CA GLU A 154 -31.59 -23.07 -0.05
C GLU A 154 -30.08 -23.11 0.30
N GLU A 155 -29.66 -23.96 1.23
CA GLU A 155 -28.24 -24.14 1.57
C GLU A 155 -27.39 -24.60 0.37
N LYS A 156 -27.94 -25.47 -0.49
CA LYS A 156 -27.24 -25.88 -1.73
C LYS A 156 -27.15 -24.73 -2.73
N GLN A 157 -28.19 -23.92 -2.86
CA GLN A 157 -28.20 -22.75 -3.74
C GLN A 157 -27.20 -21.70 -3.26
N GLU A 158 -27.18 -21.36 -1.98
CA GLU A 158 -26.20 -20.43 -1.40
C GLU A 158 -24.76 -20.92 -1.58
N LEU A 159 -24.52 -22.23 -1.42
CA LEU A 159 -23.20 -22.81 -1.67
C LEU A 159 -22.79 -22.77 -3.15
N MET A 160 -23.74 -22.91 -4.07
CA MET A 160 -23.50 -22.78 -5.51
C MET A 160 -23.24 -21.32 -5.89
N GLU A 161 -24.06 -20.38 -5.44
CA GLU A 161 -23.87 -18.95 -5.65
C GLU A 161 -22.51 -18.49 -5.12
N ARG A 162 -22.14 -18.88 -3.90
CA ARG A 162 -20.82 -18.55 -3.34
C ARG A 162 -19.66 -19.11 -4.17
N ARG A 163 -19.83 -20.26 -4.84
CA ARG A 163 -18.80 -20.83 -5.73
C ARG A 163 -18.77 -20.05 -7.05
N GLU A 164 -19.92 -19.77 -7.62
CA GLU A 164 -20.08 -19.02 -8.86
C GLU A 164 -19.52 -17.61 -8.73
N GLU A 165 -19.84 -16.89 -7.66
CA GLU A 165 -19.29 -15.57 -7.34
C GLU A 165 -17.76 -15.59 -7.24
N LYS A 166 -17.19 -16.60 -6.58
CA LYS A 166 -15.73 -16.77 -6.50
C LYS A 166 -15.13 -17.01 -7.87
N THR A 167 -15.72 -17.88 -8.68
CA THR A 167 -15.26 -18.15 -10.04
C THR A 167 -15.41 -16.93 -10.94
N ALA A 168 -16.50 -16.17 -10.81
CA ALA A 168 -16.76 -14.95 -11.56
C ALA A 168 -15.77 -13.85 -11.19
N MET A 169 -15.45 -13.67 -9.90
CA MET A 169 -14.45 -12.70 -9.45
C MET A 169 -13.05 -13.05 -9.98
N LEU A 170 -12.69 -14.34 -9.99
CA LEU A 170 -11.43 -14.79 -10.57
C LEU A 170 -11.39 -14.57 -12.09
N SER A 171 -12.45 -14.94 -12.81
CA SER A 171 -12.58 -14.70 -14.26
C SER A 171 -12.46 -13.22 -14.60
N LEU A 172 -13.17 -12.36 -13.87
CA LEU A 172 -13.13 -10.90 -14.09
C LEU A 172 -11.73 -10.32 -13.86
N ARG A 173 -11.00 -10.84 -12.87
CA ARG A 173 -9.60 -10.46 -12.61
C ARG A 173 -8.66 -10.94 -13.72
N GLU A 174 -8.86 -12.16 -14.22
CA GLU A 174 -8.07 -12.69 -15.33
C GLU A 174 -8.32 -11.91 -16.62
N GLU A 175 -9.58 -11.67 -16.97
CA GLU A 175 -9.97 -10.85 -18.12
C GLU A 175 -9.41 -9.43 -18.04
N ALA A 176 -9.37 -8.82 -16.85
CA ALA A 176 -8.75 -7.51 -16.66
C ALA A 176 -7.25 -7.55 -16.96
N ARG A 177 -6.52 -8.54 -16.44
CA ARG A 177 -5.08 -8.73 -16.73
C ARG A 177 -4.84 -9.00 -18.21
N GLU A 178 -5.67 -9.82 -18.85
CA GLU A 178 -5.55 -10.10 -20.29
C GLU A 178 -5.77 -8.85 -21.12
N ARG A 179 -6.73 -8.00 -20.74
CA ARG A 179 -6.99 -6.72 -21.40
C ARG A 179 -5.79 -5.79 -21.29
N GLU A 180 -5.21 -5.65 -20.10
CA GLU A 180 -3.99 -4.85 -19.86
C GLU A 180 -2.80 -5.37 -20.69
N ILE A 181 -2.56 -6.69 -20.71
CA ILE A 181 -1.48 -7.30 -21.50
C ILE A 181 -1.71 -7.06 -23.00
N LYS A 182 -2.96 -7.21 -23.48
CA LYS A 182 -3.32 -7.01 -24.88
C LYS A 182 -3.13 -5.55 -25.30
N GLU A 183 -3.52 -4.60 -24.46
CA GLU A 183 -3.34 -3.17 -24.70
C GLU A 183 -1.87 -2.78 -24.70
N ALA A 184 -1.09 -3.26 -23.72
CA ALA A 184 0.36 -3.04 -23.68
C ALA A 184 1.07 -3.61 -24.91
N ALA A 185 0.69 -4.82 -25.34
CA ALA A 185 1.23 -5.43 -26.55
C ALA A 185 0.85 -4.65 -27.82
N ALA A 186 -0.38 -4.13 -27.90
CA ALA A 186 -0.82 -3.30 -29.01
C ALA A 186 -0.08 -1.96 -29.06
N GLN A 187 0.15 -1.32 -27.91
CA GLN A 187 0.94 -0.09 -27.79
C GLN A 187 2.39 -0.31 -28.24
N LEU A 188 3.03 -1.39 -27.77
CA LEU A 188 4.39 -1.72 -28.19
C LEU A 188 4.48 -1.98 -29.71
N ARG A 189 3.47 -2.62 -30.30
CA ARG A 189 3.41 -2.80 -31.76
C ARG A 189 3.26 -1.47 -32.50
N ARG A 190 2.42 -0.56 -32.01
CA ARG A 190 2.27 0.79 -32.60
C ARG A 190 3.57 1.58 -32.52
N GLN A 191 4.20 1.62 -31.35
CA GLN A 191 5.48 2.29 -31.16
C GLN A 191 6.58 1.73 -32.08
N LYS A 192 6.66 0.41 -32.25
CA LYS A 192 7.63 -0.19 -33.19
C LYS A 192 7.40 0.27 -34.62
N VAL A 193 6.14 0.30 -35.09
CA VAL A 193 5.80 0.76 -36.43
C VAL A 193 6.10 2.26 -36.61
N GLU A 194 5.78 3.07 -35.61
CA GLU A 194 6.08 4.51 -35.61
C GLU A 194 7.58 4.79 -35.61
N ASP A 195 8.36 4.05 -34.81
CA ASP A 195 9.82 4.13 -34.76
C ASP A 195 10.46 3.69 -36.07
N GLU A 196 9.98 2.61 -36.68
CA GLU A 196 10.44 2.14 -37.99
C GLU A 196 10.15 3.19 -39.07
N ALA A 197 8.93 3.76 -39.08
CA ALA A 197 8.56 4.82 -40.00
C ALA A 197 9.39 6.11 -39.78
N ALA A 198 9.68 6.47 -38.53
CA ALA A 198 10.53 7.62 -38.22
C ALA A 198 11.97 7.40 -38.69
N ARG A 199 12.51 6.20 -38.47
CA ARG A 199 13.84 5.79 -38.96
C ARG A 199 13.90 5.81 -40.48
N GLU A 200 12.85 5.37 -41.16
CA GLU A 200 12.77 5.42 -42.62
C GLU A 200 12.77 6.86 -43.14
N LYS A 201 11.97 7.75 -42.53
CA LYS A 201 11.97 9.19 -42.87
C LYS A 201 13.35 9.83 -42.70
N ILE A 202 14.06 9.51 -41.61
CA ILE A 202 15.43 10.01 -41.39
C ILE A 202 16.39 9.46 -42.44
N ARG A 203 16.30 8.17 -42.80
CA ARG A 203 17.14 7.59 -43.86
C ARG A 203 16.87 8.26 -45.20
N GLU A 204 15.62 8.55 -45.53
CA GLU A 204 15.26 9.26 -46.76
C GLU A 204 15.80 10.69 -46.76
N GLN A 205 15.68 11.42 -45.65
CA GLN A 205 16.27 12.76 -45.50
C GLN A 205 17.79 12.74 -45.66
N ILE A 206 18.49 11.78 -45.05
CA ILE A 206 19.95 11.60 -45.22
C ILE A 206 20.30 11.27 -46.67
N ARG A 207 19.48 10.46 -47.36
CA ARG A 207 19.69 10.15 -48.78
C ARG A 207 19.59 11.42 -49.63
N LEU A 208 18.54 12.21 -49.43
CA LEU A 208 18.33 13.46 -50.16
C LEU A 208 19.46 14.47 -49.88
N ASP A 209 19.84 14.67 -48.62
CA ASP A 209 20.96 15.55 -48.24
C ASP A 209 22.29 15.08 -48.84
N ARG A 210 22.54 13.76 -48.85
CA ARG A 210 23.74 13.18 -49.46
C ARG A 210 23.77 13.36 -50.97
N GLU A 211 22.62 13.20 -51.64
CA GLU A 211 22.48 13.43 -53.07
C GLU A 211 22.64 14.92 -53.42
N GLU A 212 22.03 15.83 -52.66
CA GLU A 212 22.18 17.28 -52.82
C GLU A 212 23.64 17.70 -52.63
N ARG A 213 24.29 17.22 -51.57
CA ARG A 213 25.71 17.52 -51.31
C ARG A 213 26.59 16.96 -52.41
N LYS A 214 26.31 15.75 -52.91
CA LYS A 214 27.05 15.15 -54.04
C LYS A 214 26.86 15.94 -55.33
N ALA A 215 25.64 16.42 -55.62
CA ALA A 215 25.35 17.26 -56.77
C ALA A 215 26.06 18.62 -56.67
N LYS A 216 26.09 19.22 -55.47
CA LYS A 216 26.78 20.48 -55.18
C LYS A 216 28.31 20.35 -55.20
N LEU A 217 28.84 19.14 -55.02
CA LEU A 217 30.26 18.79 -55.10
C LEU A 217 30.72 18.34 -56.49
N THR A 218 29.90 18.48 -57.54
CA THR A 218 30.37 18.27 -58.91
C THR A 218 31.40 19.33 -59.32
N PRO A 219 32.46 18.95 -60.07
CA PRO A 219 33.76 19.60 -59.96
C PRO A 219 33.88 20.87 -60.79
N MET A 220 34.19 21.99 -60.14
CA MET A 220 35.05 23.01 -60.78
C MET A 220 36.47 22.43 -60.92
N PRO A 221 37.20 22.75 -62.01
CA PRO A 221 38.47 22.10 -62.35
C PRO A 221 39.54 22.32 -61.25
N PRO A 222 40.49 21.37 -61.12
CA PRO A 222 41.35 21.26 -59.95
C PRO A 222 42.39 22.38 -59.92
N LYS A 223 42.23 23.34 -59.00
CA LYS A 223 43.35 24.17 -58.57
C LYS A 223 44.03 23.46 -57.41
N VAL A 224 45.17 22.86 -57.72
CA VAL A 224 46.14 22.31 -56.78
C VAL A 224 46.45 23.32 -55.68
N ALA A 225 45.87 23.09 -54.50
CA ALA A 225 46.41 23.57 -53.24
C ALA A 225 46.59 22.34 -52.35
N LYS A 226 47.86 21.98 -52.12
CA LYS A 226 48.24 21.03 -51.07
C LYS A 226 47.68 21.56 -49.76
N VAL A 227 46.61 20.94 -49.27
CA VAL A 227 46.28 20.98 -47.85
C VAL A 227 46.90 19.72 -47.28
N GLU A 228 48.07 19.89 -46.69
CA GLU A 228 48.61 18.91 -45.74
C GLU A 228 47.54 18.72 -44.65
N VAL A 229 47.12 17.48 -44.48
CA VAL A 229 46.33 17.06 -43.32
C VAL A 229 47.27 17.11 -42.12
N ALA A 230 47.47 18.31 -41.59
CA ALA A 230 48.02 18.49 -40.25
C ALA A 230 46.94 17.99 -39.28
N ALA A 231 47.31 17.05 -38.41
CA ALA A 231 46.55 16.75 -37.21
C ALA A 231 46.19 18.08 -36.53
N PRO A 232 44.96 18.25 -36.00
CA PRO A 232 44.61 19.49 -35.31
C PRO A 232 45.59 19.64 -34.15
N VAL A 233 46.49 20.61 -34.25
CA VAL A 233 47.24 21.13 -33.12
C VAL A 233 46.16 21.76 -32.24
N ARG A 234 45.65 20.97 -31.30
CA ARG A 234 44.68 21.46 -30.33
C ARG A 234 45.45 22.43 -29.48
N ASP A 235 45.13 23.71 -29.57
CA ASP A 235 45.63 24.72 -28.66
C ASP A 235 45.27 24.27 -27.23
N HIS A 236 46.26 23.76 -26.50
CA HIS A 236 46.09 23.24 -25.13
C HIS A 236 45.99 24.40 -24.12
N SER A 237 45.14 25.39 -24.41
CA SER A 237 44.91 26.55 -23.55
C SER A 237 44.01 26.22 -22.35
N SER A 238 43.16 25.19 -22.51
CA SER A 238 42.28 24.68 -21.48
C SER A 238 42.59 23.23 -21.11
N THR A 239 42.34 22.90 -19.86
CA THR A 239 42.50 21.59 -19.24
C THR A 239 41.20 21.19 -18.56
N THR A 240 40.77 19.96 -18.77
CA THR A 240 39.56 19.40 -18.16
C THR A 240 39.94 18.51 -16.99
N LEU A 241 39.55 18.88 -15.77
CA LEU A 241 39.80 18.10 -14.57
C LEU A 241 38.54 17.35 -14.17
N GLN A 242 38.68 16.04 -13.96
CA GLN A 242 37.67 15.20 -13.35
C GLN A 242 38.03 14.97 -11.88
N ILE A 243 37.26 15.57 -10.98
CA ILE A 243 37.50 15.58 -9.55
C ILE A 243 36.54 14.57 -8.90
N ARG A 244 37.07 13.58 -8.20
CA ARG A 244 36.31 12.64 -7.37
C ARG A 244 36.28 13.16 -5.94
N LEU A 245 35.08 13.53 -5.49
CA LEU A 245 34.81 14.07 -4.16
C LEU A 245 34.80 12.94 -3.11
N LEU A 246 34.85 13.30 -1.82
CA LEU A 246 34.74 12.35 -0.70
C LEU A 246 33.41 11.60 -0.69
N ASP A 247 32.34 12.23 -1.18
CA ASP A 247 31.00 11.64 -1.33
C ASP A 247 30.91 10.60 -2.46
N GLY A 248 32.02 10.32 -3.16
CA GLY A 248 32.07 9.42 -4.32
C GLY A 248 31.54 10.03 -5.62
N LYS A 249 30.98 11.25 -5.58
CA LYS A 249 30.54 12.00 -6.77
C LYS A 249 31.74 12.44 -7.60
N MET A 250 31.59 12.45 -8.93
CA MET A 250 32.60 12.93 -9.87
C MET A 250 32.12 14.21 -10.52
N VAL A 251 32.94 15.27 -10.45
CA VAL A 251 32.64 16.55 -11.09
C VAL A 251 33.69 16.85 -12.14
N ARG A 252 33.24 17.33 -13.31
CA ARG A 252 34.12 17.74 -14.41
C ARG A 252 34.13 19.26 -14.46
N GLN A 253 35.31 19.85 -14.37
CA GLN A 253 35.49 21.30 -14.44
C GLN A 253 36.62 21.64 -15.42
N GLU A 254 36.41 22.68 -16.21
CA GLU A 254 37.40 23.22 -17.12
C GLU A 254 38.18 24.33 -16.42
N PHE A 255 39.51 24.25 -16.50
CA PHE A 255 40.48 25.21 -15.97
C PHE A 255 41.44 25.63 -17.09
N LYS A 256 42.11 26.77 -16.92
CA LYS A 256 43.15 27.19 -17.87
C LYS A 256 44.48 26.53 -17.53
N THR A 257 45.30 26.23 -18.52
CA THR A 257 46.62 25.61 -18.32
C THR A 257 47.56 26.46 -17.44
N VAL A 258 47.36 27.78 -17.41
CA VAL A 258 48.14 28.76 -16.64
C VAL A 258 47.65 28.90 -15.20
N GLU A 259 46.48 28.36 -14.85
CA GLU A 259 45.94 28.48 -13.49
C GLU A 259 46.72 27.61 -12.49
N PRO A 260 46.94 28.09 -11.26
CA PRO A 260 47.60 27.31 -10.21
C PRO A 260 46.66 26.27 -9.58
N LEU A 261 47.23 25.22 -9.00
CA LEU A 261 46.48 24.17 -8.32
C LEU A 261 45.63 24.72 -7.13
N VAL A 262 46.04 25.83 -6.50
CA VAL A 262 45.23 26.55 -5.49
C VAL A 262 43.80 26.82 -5.98
N MET A 263 43.61 27.19 -7.25
CA MET A 263 42.28 27.51 -7.75
C MET A 263 41.35 26.30 -7.80
N VAL A 264 41.91 25.12 -8.09
CA VAL A 264 41.14 23.87 -8.05
C VAL A 264 40.71 23.58 -6.61
N ARG A 265 41.60 23.78 -5.63
CA ARG A 265 41.29 23.64 -4.21
C ARG A 265 40.19 24.62 -3.75
N ALA A 266 40.31 25.89 -4.08
CA ALA A 266 39.32 26.92 -3.75
C ALA A 266 37.95 26.63 -4.39
N TRP A 267 37.94 26.11 -5.62
CA TRP A 267 36.72 25.69 -6.31
C TRP A 267 36.05 24.51 -5.59
N ILE A 268 36.82 23.55 -5.07
CA ILE A 268 36.28 22.43 -4.26
C ILE A 268 35.70 22.95 -2.94
N GLU A 269 36.40 23.86 -2.24
CA GLU A 269 35.94 24.49 -0.98
C GLU A 269 34.64 25.29 -1.17
N THR A 270 34.46 25.92 -2.33
CA THR A 270 33.25 26.71 -2.63
C THR A 270 32.06 25.83 -3.01
N ASN A 271 32.28 24.75 -3.77
CA ASN A 271 31.21 23.91 -4.30
C ASN A 271 30.77 22.78 -3.37
N GLN A 272 31.51 22.54 -2.29
CA GLN A 272 31.17 21.50 -1.33
C GLN A 272 31.59 21.90 0.10
N PRO A 273 30.73 21.72 1.11
CA PRO A 273 31.11 21.89 2.51
C PRO A 273 31.91 20.67 2.97
N VAL A 274 33.11 20.49 2.42
CA VAL A 274 34.04 19.46 2.87
C VAL A 274 34.56 19.91 4.23
N GLY A 275 34.22 19.17 5.28
CA GLY A 275 34.78 19.37 6.61
C GLY A 275 36.31 19.43 6.54
N SER A 276 36.88 20.35 7.32
CA SER A 276 38.25 20.85 7.26
C SER A 276 39.34 19.78 7.06
N SER A 277 40.37 20.15 6.28
CA SER A 277 41.57 19.40 5.85
C SER A 277 41.36 18.24 4.87
N PHE A 278 41.40 18.54 3.57
CA PHE A 278 41.52 17.55 2.50
C PHE A 278 42.84 17.73 1.73
N SER A 279 43.33 16.63 1.15
CA SER A 279 44.48 16.59 0.24
C SER A 279 44.02 16.16 -1.14
N LEU A 280 44.72 16.61 -2.18
CA LEU A 280 44.43 16.28 -3.57
C LEU A 280 45.43 15.22 -4.05
N MET A 281 44.93 14.14 -4.64
CA MET A 281 45.77 13.03 -5.12
C MET A 281 45.40 12.66 -6.55
N THR A 282 46.38 12.45 -7.41
CA THR A 282 46.20 11.80 -8.72
C THR A 282 46.30 10.29 -8.57
N PRO A 283 45.42 9.49 -9.20
CA PRO A 283 45.46 8.03 -9.08
C PRO A 283 46.55 7.38 -9.96
N PHE A 284 46.92 8.00 -11.09
CA PHE A 284 47.93 7.46 -12.01
C PHE A 284 48.67 8.57 -12.78
N PRO A 285 50.01 8.61 -12.74
CA PRO A 285 50.86 8.00 -11.70
C PRO A 285 50.44 8.51 -10.32
N ARG A 286 50.45 7.64 -9.30
CA ARG A 286 49.97 8.04 -7.96
C ARG A 286 50.85 9.15 -7.39
N ARG A 287 50.33 10.38 -7.32
CA ARG A 287 50.99 11.54 -6.72
C ARG A 287 50.02 12.30 -5.83
N GLU A 288 50.43 12.55 -4.61
CA GLU A 288 49.74 13.43 -3.67
C GLU A 288 50.33 14.84 -3.77
N PHE A 289 49.48 15.86 -3.82
CA PHE A 289 49.90 17.25 -3.92
C PHE A 289 50.08 17.86 -2.52
N SER A 290 51.29 18.34 -2.22
CA SER A 290 51.59 19.07 -1.00
C SER A 290 51.27 20.57 -1.13
N ASP A 291 51.43 21.33 -0.05
CA ASP A 291 51.27 22.79 -0.08
C ASP A 291 52.27 23.48 -1.02
N ASP A 292 53.44 22.88 -1.26
CA ASP A 292 54.43 23.39 -2.23
C ASP A 292 53.92 23.30 -3.68
N ASP A 293 53.16 22.25 -4.00
CA ASP A 293 52.57 22.03 -5.33
C ASP A 293 51.38 22.98 -5.60
N MET A 294 50.80 23.58 -4.56
CA MET A 294 49.64 24.46 -4.71
C MET A 294 49.97 25.69 -5.57
N GLY A 295 51.18 26.23 -5.45
CA GLY A 295 51.64 27.40 -6.22
C GLY A 295 52.01 27.11 -7.68
N THR A 296 52.09 25.83 -8.06
CA THR A 296 52.48 25.43 -9.43
C THR A 296 51.28 25.40 -10.38
N THR A 297 51.55 25.65 -11.66
CA THR A 297 50.50 25.69 -12.69
C THR A 297 50.05 24.29 -13.11
N LEU A 298 48.80 24.14 -13.57
CA LEU A 298 48.28 22.86 -14.06
C LEU A 298 49.10 22.28 -15.24
N GLY A 299 49.72 23.16 -16.04
CA GLY A 299 50.65 22.78 -17.09
C GLY A 299 51.93 22.11 -16.57
N GLU A 300 52.56 22.69 -15.55
CA GLU A 300 53.78 22.17 -14.93
C GLU A 300 53.52 20.84 -14.20
N LEU A 301 52.33 20.69 -13.61
CA LEU A 301 51.89 19.45 -12.96
C LEU A 301 51.48 18.34 -13.95
N LYS A 302 51.58 18.59 -15.28
CA LYS A 302 51.21 17.66 -16.35
C LYS A 302 49.76 17.17 -16.26
N LEU A 303 48.85 18.06 -15.87
CA LEU A 303 47.42 17.75 -15.77
C LEU A 303 46.65 18.02 -17.08
N VAL A 304 47.36 18.44 -18.13
CA VAL A 304 46.85 18.77 -19.48
C VAL A 304 46.87 17.52 -20.38
N PRO A 305 45.87 17.28 -21.26
CA PRO A 305 44.64 18.06 -21.49
C PRO A 305 43.46 17.62 -20.60
N THR A 306 43.54 16.43 -20.02
CA THR A 306 42.53 15.81 -19.16
C THR A 306 43.23 15.12 -17.99
N ALA A 307 42.82 15.38 -16.75
CA ALA A 307 43.37 14.68 -15.59
C ALA A 307 42.28 14.28 -14.58
N ASN A 308 42.57 13.21 -13.83
CA ASN A 308 41.72 12.72 -12.75
C ASN A 308 42.36 13.07 -11.40
N ILE A 309 41.62 13.77 -10.55
CA ILE A 309 42.03 14.14 -9.19
C ILE A 309 41.04 13.52 -8.21
N VAL A 310 41.54 12.95 -7.13
CA VAL A 310 40.77 12.36 -6.04
C VAL A 310 41.00 13.20 -4.80
N VAL A 311 39.92 13.65 -4.17
CA VAL A 311 39.95 14.31 -2.87
C VAL A 311 40.08 13.22 -1.82
N ILE A 312 41.07 13.34 -0.93
CA ILE A 312 41.27 12.45 0.21
C ILE A 312 41.16 13.27 1.50
N ASN A 313 40.55 12.70 2.53
CA ASN A 313 40.45 13.36 3.83
C ASN A 313 41.83 13.27 4.51
N ARG A 314 42.47 14.42 4.76
CA ARG A 314 43.71 14.46 5.53
C ARG A 314 43.30 14.54 6.99
N GLY A 315 43.01 13.38 7.58
CA GLY A 315 42.92 13.28 9.03
C GLY A 315 44.18 13.92 9.64
N VAL A 316 43.99 14.73 10.69
CA VAL A 316 45.05 15.37 11.47
C VAL A 316 46.27 14.44 11.54
N PRO A 317 47.48 14.90 11.18
CA PRO A 317 48.65 14.04 11.19
C PRO A 317 48.81 13.48 12.60
N ALA A 318 48.66 12.17 12.73
CA ALA A 318 49.08 11.44 13.91
C ALA A 318 50.56 11.80 14.14
N VAL A 319 50.82 12.34 15.31
CA VAL A 319 52.14 12.62 15.88
C VAL A 319 53.13 11.53 15.47
N ALA A 320 54.28 11.97 14.97
CA ALA A 320 55.44 11.12 14.69
C ALA A 320 55.68 10.13 15.85
N ALA A 321 55.39 8.85 15.60
CA ALA A 321 55.81 7.76 16.47
C ALA A 321 57.32 7.55 16.26
N PRO A 322 58.09 7.32 17.33
CA PRO A 322 59.53 7.22 17.27
C PRO A 322 59.94 5.95 16.53
N GLU A 323 61.02 6.10 15.78
CA GLU A 323 61.80 5.04 15.13
C GLU A 323 62.22 4.00 16.18
N GLU A 324 61.50 2.87 16.25
CA GLU A 324 61.94 1.67 16.97
C GLU A 324 63.09 1.02 16.19
N ALA A 325 64.27 1.06 16.80
CA ALA A 325 65.41 0.26 16.41
C ALA A 325 65.11 -1.24 16.61
N VAL A 326 65.18 -1.99 15.51
CA VAL A 326 65.11 -3.46 15.43
C VAL A 326 66.48 -4.07 15.84
N PRO A 327 66.60 -5.39 16.08
CA PRO A 327 67.01 -5.99 17.35
C PRO A 327 68.47 -6.51 17.34
N ALA A 328 69.08 -6.65 18.51
CA ALA A 328 70.32 -7.42 18.68
C ALA A 328 70.00 -8.80 19.26
N GLU A 329 70.56 -9.82 18.59
CA GLU A 329 70.37 -11.26 18.77
C GLU A 329 70.85 -11.84 20.12
N PRO A 330 70.40 -13.07 20.47
CA PRO A 330 70.68 -13.71 21.76
C PRO A 330 72.03 -14.45 21.79
N THR A 331 72.89 -14.12 22.75
CA THR A 331 74.09 -14.90 23.07
C THR A 331 73.82 -15.88 24.21
N ASN A 332 73.60 -17.14 23.82
CA ASN A 332 74.16 -18.40 24.35
C ASN A 332 74.76 -18.45 25.78
N GLU A 333 74.21 -19.30 26.65
CA GLU A 333 75.03 -20.23 27.47
C GLU A 333 74.23 -21.47 27.93
N PRO A 334 74.80 -22.70 27.86
CA PRO A 334 74.13 -23.95 28.25
C PRO A 334 74.42 -24.35 29.71
N ALA A 335 73.38 -24.78 30.43
CA ALA A 335 73.52 -25.43 31.73
C ALA A 335 73.88 -26.92 31.56
N ALA A 336 75.08 -27.29 32.00
CA ALA A 336 75.47 -28.67 32.23
C ALA A 336 76.33 -28.76 33.51
N GLN A 337 75.68 -29.16 34.62
CA GLN A 337 76.12 -30.14 35.62
C GLN A 337 75.20 -30.09 36.85
#